data_AF-A0A522YZ16-F1
#
_entry.id   AF-A0A522YZ16-F1
#
_cell.length_a   1.000
_cell.length_b   1.000
_cell.length_c   1.000
_cell.angle_alpha   90.00
_cell.angle_beta   90.00
_cell.angle_gamma   90.00
#
_symmetry.space_group_name_H-M   'P 1'
#
loop_
_entity.id
_entity.type
_entity.pdbx_description
1 polymer ?
#
loop_
_entity_poly.entity_id
_entity_poly.type
_entity_poly.pdbx_seq_one_letter_code
_entity_poly.pdbx_strand_id
1 'polypeptide(L)' 'VEKLSNAEAKEIRPKVGFGMEKKILAATEALDMGVREALIANGQRENPISSAISHQRCTVISK' A
#
# COMPACT_ATOMS: atom_id res chain seq x y z
N VAL A 1 0.14 -6.59 8.00
CA VAL A 1 0.74 -5.28 8.34
C VAL A 1 -0.29 -4.22 8.01
N GLU A 2 -0.72 -3.43 8.99
CA GLU A 2 -1.79 -2.44 8.78
C GLU A 2 -1.23 -1.10 8.29
N LYS A 3 -0.04 -0.71 8.75
CA LYS A 3 0.63 0.55 8.38
C LYS A 3 2.13 0.32 8.15
N LEU A 4 2.67 1.00 7.15
CA LEU A 4 4.08 1.03 6.79
C LEU A 4 4.49 2.48 6.49
N SER A 5 5.70 2.85 6.89
CA SER A 5 6.36 4.02 6.33
C SER A 5 6.86 3.75 4.92
N ASN A 6 7.10 4.82 4.16
CA ASN A 6 7.70 4.74 2.83
C ASN A 6 9.08 4.04 2.85
N ALA A 7 9.87 4.23 3.92
CA ALA A 7 11.16 3.57 4.08
C ALA A 7 10.99 2.06 4.30
N GLU A 8 10.13 1.64 5.22
CA GLU A 8 9.86 0.22 5.48
C GLU A 8 9.30 -0.47 4.24
N ALA A 9 8.41 0.20 3.51
CA ALA A 9 7.85 -0.31 2.26
C ALA A 9 8.97 -0.62 1.23
N LYS A 10 9.96 0.26 1.10
CA LYS A 10 11.13 0.06 0.21
C LYS A 10 12.00 -1.12 0.67
N GLU A 11 12.18 -1.29 1.98
CA GLU A 11 12.98 -2.39 2.55
C GLU A 11 12.30 -3.77 2.44
N ILE A 12 10.98 -3.84 2.53
CA ILE A 12 10.24 -5.10 2.39
C ILE A 12 10.03 -5.51 0.93
N ARG A 13 10.14 -4.57 -0.03
CA ARG A 13 9.96 -4.84 -1.46
C ARG A 13 10.73 -6.06 -1.99
N PRO A 14 12.03 -6.25 -1.69
CA PRO A 14 12.76 -7.45 -2.14
C PRO A 14 12.35 -8.75 -1.43
N LYS A 15 11.59 -8.67 -0.33
CA LYS A 15 11.15 -9.83 0.47
C LYS A 15 9.73 -10.29 0.12
N VAL A 16 8.97 -9.49 -0.64
CA VAL A 16 7.58 -9.83 -1.01
C VAL A 16 7.51 -10.60 -2.32
N GLY A 17 6.49 -11.46 -2.44
CA GLY A 17 6.31 -12.31 -3.61
C GLY A 17 5.91 -11.55 -4.89
N PHE A 18 5.94 -12.30 -6.00
CA PHE A 18 5.65 -11.81 -7.34
C PHE A 18 4.35 -10.99 -7.41
N GLY A 19 4.45 -9.81 -8.03
CA GLY A 19 3.33 -8.87 -8.20
C GLY A 19 3.11 -7.94 -7.01
N MET A 20 3.38 -8.36 -5.77
CA MET A 20 3.31 -7.44 -4.61
C MET A 20 4.45 -6.42 -4.65
N GLU A 21 5.64 -6.84 -5.09
CA GLU A 21 6.78 -5.94 -5.31
C GLU A 21 6.42 -4.73 -6.21
N LYS A 22 5.60 -4.96 -7.25
CA LYS A 22 5.17 -3.93 -8.21
C LYS A 22 4.15 -2.97 -7.58
N LYS A 23 3.25 -3.50 -6.74
CA LYS A 23 2.28 -2.69 -5.98
C LYS A 23 2.99 -1.78 -4.99
N ILE A 24 3.99 -2.31 -4.28
CA ILE A 24 4.82 -1.54 -3.36
C ILE A 24 5.62 -0.48 -4.12
N LEU A 25 6.26 -0.84 -5.23
CA LEU A 25 7.01 0.12 -6.06
C LEU A 25 6.13 1.31 -6.46
N ALA A 26 4.98 1.05 -7.07
CA ALA A 26 4.06 2.09 -7.51
C ALA A 26 3.56 2.97 -6.35
N ALA A 27 3.28 2.36 -5.19
CA ALA A 27 2.86 3.09 -4.00
C ALA A 27 3.97 4.02 -3.47
N THR A 28 5.20 3.50 -3.37
CA THR A 28 6.35 4.30 -2.89
C THR A 28 6.69 5.44 -3.85
N GLU A 29 6.60 5.23 -5.17
CA GLU A 29 6.81 6.29 -6.16
C GLU A 29 5.74 7.39 -6.05
N ALA A 30 4.47 7.02 -5.91
CA ALA A 30 3.39 7.98 -5.73
C ALA A 30 3.60 8.85 -4.47
N LEU A 31 4.04 8.25 -3.36
CA LEU A 31 4.38 8.97 -2.13
C LEU A 31 5.57 9.92 -2.33
N ASP A 32 6.61 9.47 -3.03
CA ASP A 32 7.78 10.30 -3.36
C ASP A 32 7.38 11.50 -4.24
N MET A 33 6.40 11.32 -5.14
CA MET A 33 5.83 12.37 -6.00
C MET A 33 4.85 13.31 -5.30
N GLY A 34 4.57 13.11 -4.00
CA GLY A 34 3.77 14.04 -3.20
C GLY A 34 2.36 13.57 -2.83
N VAL A 35 1.99 12.33 -3.16
CA VAL A 35 0.77 11.72 -2.60
C VAL A 35 0.91 11.57 -1.08
N ARG A 36 -0.18 11.78 -0.34
CA ARG A 36 -0.19 11.73 1.13
C ARG A 36 -0.11 10.31 1.67
N GLU A 37 -0.90 9.41 1.10
CA GLU A 37 -0.99 8.01 1.49
C GLU A 37 -1.31 7.12 0.29
N ALA A 38 -0.82 5.89 0.31
CA ALA A 38 -1.11 4.86 -0.66
C ALA A 38 -1.74 3.65 0.02
N LEU A 39 -2.84 3.14 -0.55
CA LEU A 39 -3.64 2.05 0.02
C LEU A 39 -3.56 0.81 -0.87
N ILE A 40 -3.12 -0.31 -0.31
CA ILE A 40 -3.17 -1.61 -0.98
C ILE A 40 -4.26 -2.46 -0.31
N ALA A 41 -5.40 -2.59 -0.98
CA ALA A 41 -6.59 -3.29 -0.49
C ALA A 41 -6.99 -4.49 -1.38
N ASN A 42 -7.92 -5.32 -0.89
CA ASN A 42 -8.47 -6.44 -1.64
C ASN A 42 -9.74 -6.01 -2.40
N GLY A 43 -9.69 -6.03 -3.73
CA GLY A 43 -10.80 -5.65 -4.60
C GLY A 43 -11.96 -6.64 -4.70
N GLN A 44 -11.82 -7.87 -4.20
CA GLN A 44 -12.87 -8.90 -4.24
C GLN A 44 -13.85 -8.80 -3.06
N ARG A 45 -13.65 -7.85 -2.15
CA ARG A 45 -14.51 -7.65 -0.98
C ARG A 45 -15.72 -6.79 -1.33
N GLU A 46 -16.73 -6.86 -0.47
CA GLU A 46 -17.88 -5.96 -0.54
C GLU A 46 -17.44 -4.51 -0.29
N ASN A 47 -17.97 -3.56 -1.07
CA ASN A 47 -17.63 -2.14 -0.99
C ASN A 47 -16.11 -1.87 -0.90
N PRO A 48 -15.31 -2.34 -1.87
CA PRO A 48 -13.85 -2.43 -1.71
C PRO A 48 -13.18 -1.06 -1.60
N ILE A 49 -13.73 -0.04 -2.27
CA ILE A 49 -13.22 1.34 -2.20
C ILE A 49 -13.53 1.96 -0.84
N SER A 50 -14.80 1.93 -0.41
CA SER A 50 -15.21 2.49 0.89
C SER A 50 -14.49 1.81 2.06
N SER A 51 -14.30 0.49 1.98
CA SER A 51 -13.54 -0.27 2.97
C SER A 51 -12.06 0.15 3.00
N ALA A 52 -11.44 0.36 1.83
CA ALA A 52 -10.05 0.80 1.75
C ALA A 52 -9.86 2.21 2.33
N ILE A 53 -10.73 3.17 1.98
CA ILE A 53 -10.68 4.55 2.50
C ILE A 53 -10.94 4.57 4.02
N SER A 54 -11.77 3.65 4.52
CA SER A 54 -11.98 3.46 5.97
C SER A 54 -10.85 2.69 6.66
N HIS A 55 -9.74 2.43 5.95
CA HIS A 55 -8.58 1.68 6.42
C HIS A 55 -8.89 0.26 6.94
N GLN A 56 -9.94 -0.37 6.41
CA GLN A 56 -10.37 -1.68 6.88
C GLN A 56 -9.60 -2.80 6.18
N ARG A 57 -8.81 -3.54 6.96
CA ARG A 57 -8.09 -4.75 6.51
C ARG A 57 -7.32 -4.54 5.20
N CYS A 58 -6.60 -3.42 5.10
CA CYS A 58 -5.72 -3.07 4.00
C CYS A 58 -4.35 -2.64 4.54
N THR A 59 -3.37 -2.52 3.65
CA THR A 59 -2.07 -1.94 3.99
C THR A 59 -2.08 -0.47 3.65
N VAL A 60 -1.78 0.40 4.62
CA VAL A 60 -1.59 1.83 4.42
C VAL A 60 -0.09 2.12 4.37
N ILE A 61 0.37 2.83 3.34
CA ILE A 61 1.74 3.32 3.23
C ILE A 61 1.70 4.85 3.25
N SER A 62 2.40 5.46 4.19
CA SER A 62 2.50 6.92 4.31
C SER A 62 3.95 7.37 4.42
N LYS A 63 4.19 8.68 4.23
CA LYS A 63 5.50 9.27 4.55
C LYS A 63 5.87 9.07 6.00
#